data_AF-A0A8B7W6L9-F1
#
_entry.id   AF-A0A8B7W6L9-F1
#
_cell.length_a   1.000
_cell.length_b   1.000
_cell.length_c   1.000
_cell.angle_alpha   90.00
_cell.angle_beta   90.00
_cell.angle_gamma   90.00
#
_symmetry.space_group_name_H-M   'P 1'
#
loop_
_entity.id
_entity.type
_entity.pdbx_description
1 polymer ?
#
loop_
_entity_poly.entity_id
_entity_poly.type
_entity_poly.pdbx_seq_one_letter_code
_entity_poly.pdbx_strand_id
1 'polypeptide(L)'
;MKRPLGAWWLAIVCVLLFSHLSAVKARGIKHRFRWNRKSGSSNAHVTEARIADNRPGTFIKQGRKLNVDLGTEGNMYYEANYWQFPDGIHYDGCSETNVTKEMFITRCINVTQAANQAEFSREKQDKLYQRVLWRLIKELCSVKHCDFWLERGVGIQVTVNQPVMLCLAVLIWLIVT
;
A
#
# COMPACT_ATOMS: atom_id res chain seq x y z
N MET A 1 5.34 -56.55 -26.02
CA MET A 1 6.06 -55.28 -26.26
C MET A 1 5.07 -54.25 -26.79
N LYS A 2 4.48 -53.41 -25.92
CA LYS A 2 3.57 -52.32 -26.31
C LYS A 2 4.27 -50.99 -26.02
N ARG A 3 4.20 -50.08 -26.99
CA ARG A 3 5.05 -48.90 -27.21
C ARG A 3 5.06 -47.86 -26.06
N PRO A 4 6.19 -47.22 -25.73
CA PRO A 4 6.29 -46.10 -24.78
C PRO A 4 5.93 -44.75 -25.43
N LEU A 5 5.02 -44.75 -26.41
CA LEU A 5 4.67 -43.54 -27.17
C LEU A 5 3.82 -42.55 -26.36
N GLY A 6 3.05 -43.03 -25.38
CA GLY A 6 2.22 -42.17 -24.52
C GLY A 6 3.04 -41.31 -23.54
N ALA A 7 4.08 -41.88 -22.93
CA ALA A 7 4.91 -41.17 -21.96
C ALA A 7 5.74 -40.05 -22.61
N TRP A 8 6.22 -40.28 -23.84
CA TRP A 8 7.00 -39.28 -24.56
C TRP A 8 6.14 -38.10 -25.02
N TRP A 9 4.90 -38.36 -25.47
CA TRP A 9 3.93 -37.32 -25.81
C TRP A 9 3.53 -36.49 -24.59
N LEU A 10 3.35 -37.12 -23.43
CA LEU A 10 3.05 -36.41 -22.17
C LEU A 10 4.21 -35.49 -21.74
N ALA A 11 5.46 -35.95 -21.86
CA ALA A 11 6.62 -35.12 -21.57
C ALA A 11 6.70 -33.87 -22.48
N ILE A 12 6.38 -34.02 -23.76
CA ILE A 12 6.37 -32.90 -24.72
C ILE A 12 5.27 -31.89 -24.37
N VAL A 13 4.07 -32.34 -24.01
CA VAL A 13 2.96 -31.46 -23.60
C VAL A 13 3.30 -30.71 -22.31
N CYS A 14 3.91 -31.36 -21.32
CA CYS A 14 4.37 -30.70 -20.10
C CYS A 14 5.41 -29.61 -20.39
N VAL A 15 6.45 -29.91 -21.18
CA VAL A 15 7.50 -28.92 -21.52
C VAL A 15 6.91 -27.72 -22.27
N LEU A 16 5.99 -27.95 -23.22
CA LEU A 16 5.31 -26.87 -23.95
C LEU A 16 4.49 -25.97 -23.01
N LEU A 17 3.72 -26.55 -22.09
CA LEU A 17 2.92 -25.78 -21.11
C LEU A 17 3.80 -24.93 -20.17
N PHE A 18 4.94 -25.45 -19.69
CA PHE A 18 5.86 -24.68 -18.85
C PHE A 18 6.58 -23.57 -19.63
N SER A 19 6.87 -23.78 -20.91
CA SER A 19 7.58 -22.80 -21.75
C SER A 19 6.74 -21.55 -22.06
N HIS A 20 5.42 -21.68 -22.18
CA HIS A 20 4.52 -20.55 -22.40
C HIS A 20 4.41 -19.62 -21.19
N LEU A 21 4.65 -20.12 -19.97
CA LEU A 21 4.59 -19.33 -18.73
C LEU A 21 5.89 -18.55 -18.46
N SER A 22 7.03 -18.92 -19.07
CA SER A 22 8.33 -18.25 -18.86
C SER A 22 8.61 -17.07 -19.80
N ALA A 23 7.72 -16.76 -20.75
CA ALA A 23 7.95 -15.72 -21.76
C ALA A 23 7.66 -14.28 -21.30
N VAL A 24 7.38 -14.04 -20.01
CA VAL A 24 7.10 -12.68 -19.48
C VAL A 24 8.07 -12.32 -18.34
N LYS A 25 9.37 -12.19 -18.64
CA LYS A 25 10.27 -11.23 -17.98
C LYS A 25 11.67 -11.28 -18.57
N ALA A 26 11.95 -10.40 -19.52
CA ALA A 26 13.26 -9.76 -19.70
C ALA A 26 13.23 -8.78 -20.89
N ARG A 27 12.64 -7.60 -20.72
CA ARG A 27 13.09 -6.41 -21.45
C ARG A 27 13.82 -5.53 -20.45
N GLY A 28 15.13 -5.76 -20.34
CA GLY A 28 16.02 -4.93 -19.53
C GLY A 28 16.12 -3.52 -20.15
N ILE A 29 15.55 -2.53 -19.47
CA ILE A 29 15.69 -1.12 -19.83
C ILE A 29 17.07 -0.66 -19.34
N LYS A 30 18.02 -0.52 -20.26
CA LYS A 30 19.34 0.07 -20.00
C LYS A 30 19.22 1.59 -20.05
N HIS A 31 18.77 2.23 -18.97
CA HIS A 31 18.83 3.69 -18.86
C HIS A 31 20.12 4.11 -18.15
N ARG A 32 21.07 4.63 -18.93
CA ARG A 32 22.32 5.21 -18.47
C ARG A 32 22.02 6.60 -17.88
N PHE A 33 21.67 6.68 -16.59
CA PHE A 33 21.45 7.98 -15.95
C PHE A 33 22.78 8.55 -15.45
N ARG A 34 23.34 9.45 -16.25
CA ARG A 34 24.58 10.19 -15.97
C ARG A 34 24.26 11.32 -15.00
N TRP A 35 24.30 11.06 -13.69
CA TRP A 35 24.19 12.13 -12.70
C TRP A 35 25.53 12.84 -12.56
N ASN A 36 25.66 14.01 -13.18
CA ASN A 36 26.69 14.95 -12.79
C ASN A 36 26.23 16.39 -13.05
N ARG A 37 25.85 17.08 -11.98
CA ARG A 37 26.25 18.47 -11.70
C ARG A 37 25.89 18.83 -10.26
N LYS A 38 26.90 19.33 -9.56
CA LYS A 38 26.84 19.99 -8.24
C LYS A 38 25.79 21.10 -8.24
N SER A 39 25.07 21.23 -7.13
CA SER A 39 24.52 22.50 -6.65
C SER A 39 24.89 22.62 -5.18
N GLY A 40 25.89 23.45 -4.88
CA GLY A 40 26.09 23.95 -3.53
C GLY A 40 25.12 25.09 -3.27
N SER A 41 24.43 25.05 -2.12
CA SER A 41 24.06 26.19 -1.26
C SER A 41 22.86 25.81 -0.37
N SER A 42 23.02 25.97 0.94
CA SER A 42 22.00 25.89 2.02
C SER A 42 21.59 24.48 2.52
N ASN A 43 22.48 23.82 3.26
CA ASN A 43 22.22 22.55 3.95
C ASN A 43 21.72 22.70 5.41
N ALA A 44 21.39 23.91 5.88
CA ALA A 44 20.91 24.09 7.25
C ALA A 44 19.38 24.09 7.32
N HIS A 45 18.71 24.96 6.54
CA HIS A 45 17.25 25.05 6.54
C HIS A 45 16.53 23.94 5.77
N VAL A 46 17.17 23.35 4.75
CA VAL A 46 16.59 22.22 4.00
C VAL A 46 16.48 20.98 4.88
N THR A 47 17.40 20.82 5.83
CA THR A 47 17.42 19.66 6.72
C THR A 47 16.32 19.76 7.75
N GLU A 48 16.09 20.94 8.33
CA GLU A 48 15.00 21.16 9.30
C GLU A 48 13.60 21.06 8.67
N ALA A 49 13.41 21.61 7.46
CA ALA A 49 12.17 21.45 6.71
C ALA A 49 11.89 19.97 6.34
N ARG A 50 12.90 19.25 5.85
CA ARG A 50 12.77 17.80 5.57
C ARG A 50 12.59 16.95 6.82
N ILE A 51 13.18 17.36 7.94
CA ILE A 51 13.00 16.68 9.23
C ILE A 51 11.57 16.90 9.74
N ALA A 52 11.00 18.11 9.58
CA ALA A 52 9.61 18.40 9.92
C ALA A 52 8.63 17.59 9.06
N ASP A 53 8.92 17.44 7.76
CA ASP A 53 8.12 16.66 6.81
C ASP A 53 8.07 15.15 7.14
N ASN A 54 9.10 14.62 7.81
CA ASN A 54 9.20 13.21 8.18
C ASN A 54 8.84 12.91 9.64
N ARG A 55 8.29 13.89 10.40
CA ARG A 55 7.81 13.61 11.75
C ARG A 55 6.54 12.75 11.70
N PRO A 56 6.38 11.79 12.62
CA PRO A 56 5.15 11.03 12.71
C PRO A 56 4.01 11.99 13.07
N GLY A 57 2.88 11.84 12.37
CA GLY A 57 1.72 12.72 12.44
C GLY A 57 1.73 13.87 11.43
N THR A 58 2.82 14.14 10.70
CA THR A 58 2.87 15.28 9.78
C THR A 58 1.91 15.09 8.59
N PHE A 59 1.22 16.17 8.22
CA PHE A 59 0.34 16.20 7.05
C PHE A 59 1.13 16.16 5.74
N ILE A 60 0.69 15.30 4.81
CA ILE A 60 1.18 15.22 3.45
C ILE A 60 0.17 15.99 2.57
N LYS A 61 0.52 17.21 2.15
CA LYS A 61 -0.33 18.06 1.30
C LYS A 61 0.24 18.10 -0.13
N GLN A 62 -0.27 17.26 -1.02
CA GLN A 62 0.07 17.23 -2.45
C GLN A 62 -1.02 17.91 -3.30
N GLY A 63 -2.15 18.28 -2.70
CA GLY A 63 -3.29 18.93 -3.36
C GLY A 63 -4.14 17.96 -4.18
N ARG A 64 -4.16 16.67 -3.84
CA ARG A 64 -4.95 15.67 -4.56
C ARG A 64 -6.35 15.53 -3.96
N LYS A 65 -7.39 15.72 -4.77
CA LYS A 65 -8.77 15.47 -4.32
C LYS A 65 -8.94 13.98 -3.98
N LEU A 66 -9.25 13.69 -2.72
CA LEU A 66 -9.53 12.33 -2.26
C LEU A 66 -11.01 11.97 -2.49
N ASN A 67 -11.27 10.69 -2.73
CA ASN A 67 -12.64 10.16 -2.81
C ASN A 67 -13.05 9.61 -1.45
N VAL A 68 -13.62 10.47 -0.60
CA VAL A 68 -14.00 10.15 0.78
C VAL A 68 -15.40 10.70 1.03
N ASP A 69 -16.25 9.94 1.71
CA ASP A 69 -17.57 10.43 2.10
C ASP A 69 -17.52 11.18 3.44
N LEU A 70 -17.64 12.50 3.37
CA LEU A 70 -17.66 13.42 4.50
C LEU A 70 -19.10 13.82 4.89
N GLY A 71 -20.11 13.29 4.20
CA GLY A 71 -21.51 13.72 4.27
C GLY A 71 -21.81 14.90 3.33
N THR A 72 -23.09 15.21 3.08
CA THR A 72 -23.51 16.18 2.04
C THR A 72 -22.83 17.54 2.15
N GLU A 73 -22.90 18.19 3.32
CA GLU A 73 -22.32 19.52 3.56
C GLU A 73 -20.79 19.48 3.52
N GLY A 74 -20.19 18.45 4.12
CA GLY A 74 -18.74 18.27 4.15
C GLY A 74 -18.14 17.99 2.78
N ASN A 75 -18.84 17.21 1.95
CA ASN A 75 -18.46 16.91 0.59
C ASN A 75 -18.43 18.19 -0.24
N MET A 76 -19.52 18.97 -0.25
CA MET A 76 -19.56 20.26 -0.96
C MET A 76 -18.43 21.20 -0.53
N TYR A 77 -18.20 21.33 0.78
CA TYR A 77 -17.13 22.17 1.31
C TYR A 77 -15.74 21.68 0.89
N TYR A 78 -15.53 20.37 0.95
CA TYR A 78 -14.27 19.73 0.56
C TYR A 78 -14.02 19.87 -0.95
N GLU A 79 -15.03 19.77 -1.80
CA GLU A 79 -14.88 19.95 -3.25
C GLU A 79 -14.34 21.34 -3.63
N ALA A 80 -14.72 22.38 -2.89
CA ALA A 80 -14.22 23.73 -3.13
C ALA A 80 -12.83 23.99 -2.49
N ASN A 81 -12.47 23.23 -1.44
CA ASN A 81 -11.32 23.55 -0.57
C ASN A 81 -10.31 22.42 -0.41
N TYR A 82 -10.39 21.34 -1.20
CA TYR A 82 -9.57 20.13 -1.02
C TYR A 82 -8.06 20.40 -0.92
N TRP A 83 -7.57 21.43 -1.60
CA TRP A 83 -6.17 21.85 -1.61
C TRP A 83 -5.63 22.32 -0.23
N GLN A 84 -6.51 22.67 0.71
CA GLN A 84 -6.12 23.05 2.08
C GLN A 84 -5.91 21.82 2.99
N PHE A 85 -6.48 20.68 2.62
CA PHE A 85 -6.53 19.48 3.43
C PHE A 85 -5.35 18.54 3.15
N PRO A 86 -5.01 17.65 4.11
CA PRO A 86 -4.02 16.60 3.87
C PRO A 86 -4.53 15.53 2.92
N ASP A 87 -3.66 15.08 2.02
CA ASP A 87 -3.90 13.90 1.18
C ASP A 87 -3.45 12.60 1.86
N GLY A 88 -2.60 12.74 2.88
CA GLY A 88 -2.03 11.64 3.63
C GLY A 88 -1.42 12.11 4.95
N ILE A 89 -1.03 11.15 5.77
CA ILE A 89 -0.39 11.38 7.07
C ILE A 89 0.89 10.56 7.10
N HIS A 90 2.02 11.16 7.49
CA HIS A 90 3.24 10.40 7.75
C HIS A 90 3.10 9.71 9.11
N TYR A 91 2.97 8.38 9.15
CA TYR A 91 2.83 7.64 10.41
C TYR A 91 3.21 6.19 10.15
N ASP A 92 4.27 5.73 10.81
CA ASP A 92 4.72 4.35 10.82
C ASP A 92 4.54 3.80 12.24
N GLY A 93 3.37 3.20 12.49
CA GLY A 93 3.01 2.58 13.76
C GLY A 93 3.02 1.04 13.69
N CYS A 94 3.51 0.48 12.59
CA CYS A 94 3.43 -0.96 12.31
C CYS A 94 4.63 -1.74 12.87
N SER A 95 5.64 -1.05 13.42
CA SER A 95 6.83 -1.65 14.01
C SER A 95 6.62 -2.26 15.41
N GLU A 96 5.50 -1.97 16.06
CA GLU A 96 5.19 -2.49 17.39
C GLU A 96 4.49 -3.86 17.28
N THR A 97 5.05 -4.87 17.96
CA THR A 97 4.45 -6.20 18.02
C THR A 97 3.12 -6.13 18.80
N ASN A 98 2.02 -6.59 18.19
CA ASN A 98 0.68 -6.70 18.79
C ASN A 98 -0.18 -5.43 18.85
N VAL A 99 0.00 -4.47 17.95
CA VAL A 99 -0.96 -3.35 17.82
C VAL A 99 -2.23 -3.84 17.11
N THR A 100 -3.41 -3.64 17.73
CA THR A 100 -4.70 -3.89 17.07
C THR A 100 -5.04 -2.74 16.11
N LYS A 101 -5.99 -2.97 15.20
CA LYS A 101 -6.42 -1.93 14.25
C LYS A 101 -6.92 -0.67 14.95
N GLU A 102 -7.70 -0.84 16.01
CA GLU A 102 -8.28 0.25 16.79
C GLU A 102 -7.21 1.03 17.54
N MET A 103 -6.21 0.33 18.10
CA MET A 103 -5.06 0.96 18.77
C MET A 103 -4.21 1.75 17.78
N PHE A 104 -3.95 1.20 16.60
CA PHE A 104 -3.20 1.89 15.54
C PHE A 104 -3.90 3.17 15.11
N ILE A 105 -5.20 3.10 14.81
CA ILE A 105 -5.99 4.25 14.36
C ILE A 105 -6.00 5.33 15.46
N THR A 106 -6.24 4.94 16.71
CA THR A 106 -6.26 5.87 17.85
C THR A 106 -4.92 6.58 18.03
N ARG A 107 -3.82 5.83 17.95
CA ARG A 107 -2.47 6.41 18.05
C ARG A 107 -2.13 7.30 16.86
N CYS A 108 -2.49 6.90 15.64
CA CYS A 108 -2.34 7.71 14.44
C CYS A 108 -3.03 9.06 14.61
N ILE A 109 -4.28 9.08 15.11
CA ILE A 109 -5.02 10.32 15.36
C ILE A 109 -4.34 11.16 16.44
N ASN A 110 -3.97 10.57 17.58
CA ASN A 110 -3.35 11.31 18.68
C ASN A 110 -2.01 11.95 18.27
N VAL A 111 -1.18 11.20 17.56
CA VAL A 111 0.11 11.69 17.06
C VAL A 111 -0.10 12.78 16.00
N THR A 112 -1.07 12.61 15.11
CA THR A 112 -1.43 13.63 14.09
C THR A 112 -1.93 14.92 14.73
N GLN A 113 -2.76 14.83 15.77
CA GLN A 113 -3.27 15.99 16.50
C GLN A 113 -2.14 16.74 17.23
N ALA A 114 -1.23 16.01 17.87
CA ALA A 114 -0.07 16.58 18.54
C ALA A 114 0.89 17.26 17.55
N ALA A 115 1.16 16.63 16.41
CA ALA A 115 2.07 17.16 15.39
C ALA A 115 1.54 18.43 14.71
N ASN A 116 0.21 18.57 14.56
CA ASN A 116 -0.41 19.66 13.82
C ASN A 116 -1.27 20.56 14.70
N GLN A 117 -0.91 20.72 15.99
CA GLN A 117 -1.69 21.51 16.95
C GLN A 117 -2.03 22.92 16.44
N ALA A 118 -1.12 23.56 15.69
CA ALA A 118 -1.36 24.88 15.10
C ALA A 118 -2.52 24.92 14.09
N GLU A 119 -2.78 23.84 13.35
CA GLU A 119 -3.90 23.74 12.40
C GLU A 119 -5.25 23.55 13.12
N PHE A 120 -5.23 22.90 14.28
CA PHE A 120 -6.42 22.68 15.12
C PHE A 120 -6.75 23.87 16.03
N SER A 121 -5.73 24.58 16.53
CA SER A 121 -5.89 25.74 17.41
C SER A 121 -6.16 27.04 16.67
N ARG A 122 -6.17 27.04 15.33
CA ARG A 122 -6.39 28.24 14.54
C ARG A 122 -7.86 28.66 14.64
N GLU A 123 -8.14 29.60 15.56
CA GLU A 123 -9.46 30.16 15.85
C GLU A 123 -10.16 30.78 14.61
N LYS A 124 -9.38 31.10 13.58
CA LYS A 124 -9.87 31.63 12.29
C LYS A 124 -10.45 30.57 11.34
N GLN A 125 -10.30 29.27 11.65
CA GLN A 125 -10.84 28.18 10.84
C GLN A 125 -12.34 27.98 11.16
N ASP A 126 -13.15 27.83 10.12
CA ASP A 126 -14.60 27.58 10.26
C ASP A 126 -14.86 26.26 11.03
N LYS A 127 -15.96 26.18 11.79
CA LYS A 127 -16.38 24.93 12.48
C LYS A 127 -16.54 23.80 11.48
N LEU A 128 -16.96 24.12 10.26
CA LEU A 128 -17.08 23.15 9.16
C LEU A 128 -15.71 22.62 8.72
N TYR A 129 -14.69 23.47 8.62
CA TYR A 129 -13.32 23.04 8.32
C TYR A 129 -12.82 22.03 9.36
N GLN A 130 -12.98 22.34 10.65
CA GLN A 130 -12.53 21.45 11.73
C GLN A 130 -13.26 20.10 11.68
N ARG A 131 -14.57 20.11 11.41
CA ARG A 131 -15.37 18.89 11.24
C ARG A 131 -14.88 18.06 10.05
N VAL A 132 -14.63 18.68 8.90
CA VAL A 132 -14.14 18.02 7.69
C VAL A 132 -12.73 17.47 7.92
N LEU A 133 -11.81 18.27 8.47
CA LEU A 133 -10.44 17.87 8.78
C LEU A 133 -10.42 16.67 9.72
N TRP A 134 -11.20 16.71 10.79
CA TRP A 134 -11.29 15.61 11.76
C TRP A 134 -11.78 14.31 11.13
N ARG A 135 -12.83 14.40 10.29
CA ARG A 135 -13.37 13.23 9.59
C ARG A 135 -12.37 12.69 8.57
N LEU A 136 -11.69 13.55 7.84
CA LEU A 136 -10.67 13.17 6.88
C LEU A 136 -9.48 12.45 7.55
N ILE A 137 -9.02 12.94 8.70
CA ILE A 137 -7.93 12.29 9.45
C ILE A 137 -8.31 10.89 9.91
N LYS A 138 -9.55 10.69 10.37
CA LYS A 138 -10.05 9.36 10.72
C LYS A 138 -10.00 8.40 9.52
N GLU A 139 -10.40 8.86 8.35
CA GLU A 139 -10.36 8.06 7.12
C GLU A 139 -8.92 7.78 6.66
N LEU A 140 -8.03 8.77 6.72
CA LEU A 140 -6.62 8.57 6.38
C LEU A 140 -5.92 7.58 7.32
N CYS A 141 -6.23 7.62 8.61
CA CYS A 141 -5.70 6.66 9.59
C CYS A 141 -6.34 5.27 9.47
N SER A 142 -7.60 5.15 9.01
CA SER A 142 -8.32 3.88 8.89
C SER A 142 -7.90 3.06 7.66
N VAL A 143 -7.55 3.74 6.57
CA VAL A 143 -7.08 3.12 5.31
C VAL A 143 -5.68 2.54 5.46
N LYS A 144 -4.86 3.11 6.34
CA LYS A 144 -3.56 2.55 6.67
C LYS A 144 -3.70 1.20 7.37
N HIS A 145 -2.98 0.22 6.86
CA HIS A 145 -2.93 -1.14 7.39
C HIS A 145 -1.48 -1.55 7.58
N CYS A 146 -1.26 -2.43 8.55
CA CYS A 146 0.03 -3.07 8.78
C CYS A 146 0.01 -4.47 8.17
N ASP A 147 1.10 -4.86 7.49
CA ASP A 147 1.20 -6.15 6.78
C ASP A 147 0.97 -7.36 7.71
N PHE A 148 1.36 -7.26 8.99
CA PHE A 148 1.16 -8.34 9.98
C PHE A 148 -0.31 -8.63 10.31
N TRP A 149 -1.25 -7.72 10.02
CA TRP A 149 -2.69 -7.99 10.18
C TRP A 149 -3.22 -8.93 9.11
N LEU A 150 -2.64 -8.90 7.91
CA LEU A 150 -2.97 -9.87 6.85
C LEU A 150 -2.53 -11.28 7.26
N GLU A 151 -1.32 -11.41 7.83
CA GLU A 151 -0.79 -12.73 8.23
C GLU A 151 -1.56 -13.35 9.41
N ARG A 152 -2.06 -12.54 10.35
CA ARG A 152 -2.83 -13.04 11.50
C ARG A 152 -4.25 -13.48 11.14
N GLY A 153 -4.80 -12.97 10.03
CA GLY A 153 -6.10 -13.37 9.47
C GLY A 153 -6.00 -14.50 8.42
N VAL A 154 -4.83 -14.67 7.81
CA VAL A 154 -4.54 -15.80 6.92
C VAL A 154 -3.72 -16.81 7.72
N GLY A 155 -4.41 -17.54 8.61
CA GLY A 155 -3.95 -18.90 8.89
C GLY A 155 -3.75 -19.56 7.53
N ILE A 156 -2.50 -19.93 7.23
CA ILE A 156 -2.01 -20.41 5.93
C ILE A 156 -3.05 -21.34 5.28
N GLN A 157 -3.99 -20.77 4.54
CA GLN A 157 -4.64 -21.47 3.47
C GLN A 157 -3.67 -21.27 2.34
N VAL A 158 -2.69 -22.17 2.28
CA VAL A 158 -2.12 -22.56 1.00
C VAL A 158 -3.35 -22.82 0.14
N THR A 159 -3.73 -21.86 -0.69
CA THR A 159 -4.59 -22.08 -1.83
C THR A 159 -3.74 -22.94 -2.74
N VAL A 160 -3.63 -24.22 -2.38
CA VAL A 160 -3.07 -25.22 -3.25
C VAL A 160 -4.00 -25.19 -4.42
N ASN A 161 -3.56 -24.57 -5.50
CA ASN A 161 -4.30 -24.41 -6.73
C ASN A 161 -4.99 -25.74 -7.03
N GLN A 162 -6.32 -25.77 -6.87
CA GLN A 162 -7.18 -26.91 -7.15
C GLN A 162 -6.87 -27.58 -8.51
N PRO A 163 -6.48 -26.85 -9.59
CA PRO A 163 -6.04 -27.49 -10.83
C PRO A 163 -4.68 -28.20 -10.74
N VAL A 164 -3.75 -27.75 -9.89
CA VAL A 164 -2.42 -28.36 -9.73
C VAL A 164 -2.50 -29.69 -8.98
N MET A 165 -3.36 -29.77 -7.96
CA MET A 165 -3.63 -31.04 -7.25
C MET A 165 -4.34 -32.05 -8.14
N LEU A 166 -5.28 -31.61 -8.98
CA LEU A 166 -5.93 -32.46 -9.97
C LEU A 166 -4.92 -32.97 -11.02
N CYS A 167 -4.04 -32.11 -11.53
CA CYS A 167 -2.98 -32.53 -12.44
C CYS A 167 -2.03 -33.55 -11.81
N LEU A 168 -1.58 -33.33 -10.57
CA LEU A 168 -0.73 -34.29 -9.86
C LEU A 168 -1.45 -35.62 -9.63
N ALA A 169 -2.73 -35.60 -9.24
CA ALA A 169 -3.52 -36.81 -9.06
C ALA A 169 -3.69 -37.61 -10.37
N VAL A 170 -3.96 -36.94 -11.50
CA VAL A 170 -4.06 -37.58 -12.82
C VAL A 170 -2.73 -38.17 -13.25
N LEU A 171 -1.61 -37.46 -13.03
CA LEU A 171 -0.27 -37.98 -13.34
C LEU A 171 0.07 -39.22 -12.52
N ILE A 172 -0.25 -39.24 -11.22
CA ILE A 172 -0.04 -40.40 -10.36
C ILE A 172 -0.91 -41.58 -10.82
N TRP A 173 -2.16 -41.33 -11.19
CA TRP A 173 -3.07 -42.38 -11.67
C TRP A 173 -2.57 -43.02 -12.97
N LEU A 174 -2.06 -42.22 -13.91
CA LEU A 174 -1.48 -42.68 -15.18
C LEU A 174 -0.13 -43.41 -15.04
N ILE A 175 0.56 -43.26 -13.91
CA ILE A 175 1.80 -44.01 -13.60
C ILE A 175 1.46 -45.38 -12.98
N VAL A 176 0.35 -45.47 -12.26
CA VAL A 176 -0.10 -46.68 -11.57
C VAL A 176 -0.93 -47.61 -12.48
N THR A 177 -1.46 -47.11 -13.60
CA THR A 177 -2.19 -47.90 -14.63
C THR A 177 -1.34 -48.21 -15.85
#